data_AF-A0A836VWX4-F1
#
_entry.id   AF-A0A836VWX4-F1
#
_cell.length_a   1.000
_cell.length_b   1.000
_cell.length_c   1.000
_cell.angle_alpha   90.00
_cell.angle_beta   90.00
_cell.angle_gamma   90.00
#
_symmetry.space_group_name_H-M   'P 1'
#
loop_
_entity.id
_entity.type
_entity.pdbx_description
1 polymer ?
#
loop_
_entity_poly.entity_id
_entity_poly.type
_entity_poly.pdbx_seq_one_letter_code
_entity_poly.pdbx_strand_id
1 'polypeptide(L)'
;RREGRRPTVPLPGIAQSGSAGEIPGDARTASSILRSREGHRRDEQVLRECLARLVRQWLERKEFERLKCIELLFVRGWANQAVARRLGLSEQAVANHKHFVLSKLKEAARRARLRDPDLTAWGLTNR
;
A
#
# COMPACT_ATOMS: atom_id res chain seq x y z
N ARG A 1 22.96 27.66 -32.24
CA ARG A 1 23.84 26.58 -32.76
C ARG A 1 24.50 25.96 -31.54
N ARG A 2 24.01 24.84 -30.97
CA ARG A 2 24.26 23.43 -31.33
C ARG A 2 25.73 23.14 -31.64
N GLU A 3 26.38 22.40 -30.74
CA GLU A 3 27.57 21.52 -30.86
C GLU A 3 28.25 21.46 -29.47
N GLY A 4 28.72 20.36 -28.90
CA GLY A 4 28.92 19.00 -29.36
C GLY A 4 29.19 18.11 -28.13
N ARG A 5 28.99 16.80 -28.29
CA ARG A 5 28.89 15.78 -27.24
C ARG A 5 30.16 14.90 -27.26
N ARG A 6 30.60 14.43 -26.07
CA ARG A 6 31.59 13.34 -25.76
C ARG A 6 33.06 13.78 -25.70
N PRO A 7 33.94 13.21 -24.83
CA PRO A 7 34.18 11.77 -24.59
C PRO A 7 34.38 11.41 -23.08
N THR A 8 34.65 10.19 -22.57
CA THR A 8 35.45 9.02 -23.02
C THR A 8 35.16 7.80 -22.09
N VAL A 9 35.84 6.67 -22.36
CA VAL A 9 36.20 5.51 -21.50
C VAL A 9 35.27 4.25 -21.61
N PRO A 10 35.78 3.00 -21.55
CA PRO A 10 36.53 2.26 -22.59
C PRO A 10 35.90 0.86 -22.91
N LEU A 11 36.40 0.18 -23.94
CA LEU A 11 36.05 -1.22 -24.28
C LEU A 11 36.58 -2.22 -23.23
N PRO A 12 35.82 -3.27 -22.84
CA PRO A 12 36.38 -4.48 -22.25
C PRO A 12 36.74 -5.50 -23.33
N GLY A 13 37.96 -6.05 -23.22
CA GLY A 13 38.51 -7.08 -24.11
C GLY A 13 37.79 -8.43 -24.01
N ILE A 14 37.70 -9.07 -25.16
CA ILE A 14 37.39 -10.49 -25.39
C ILE A 14 38.76 -11.21 -25.25
N ALA A 15 39.00 -12.28 -24.50
CA ALA A 15 38.47 -13.65 -24.51
C ALA A 15 39.26 -14.41 -23.39
N GLN A 16 38.94 -15.60 -22.86
CA GLN A 16 38.60 -16.83 -23.57
C GLN A 16 38.17 -17.94 -22.55
N SER A 17 37.16 -18.70 -22.97
CA SER A 17 36.83 -20.11 -22.69
C SER A 17 36.99 -20.73 -21.29
N GLY A 18 35.84 -21.00 -20.68
CA GLY A 18 35.61 -22.11 -19.75
C GLY A 18 34.11 -22.40 -19.68
N SER A 19 33.68 -23.56 -20.17
CA SER A 19 32.29 -23.97 -20.26
C SER A 19 31.64 -24.17 -18.89
N ALA A 20 30.58 -23.41 -18.60
CA ALA A 20 29.40 -23.86 -17.88
C ALA A 20 28.36 -22.74 -18.00
N GLY A 21 27.28 -23.00 -18.74
CA GLY A 21 26.07 -22.22 -18.56
C GLY A 21 25.52 -22.51 -17.18
N GLU A 22 25.96 -21.77 -16.16
CA GLU A 22 25.30 -21.75 -14.87
C GLU A 22 24.10 -20.81 -14.98
N ILE A 23 22.98 -21.45 -15.29
CA ILE A 23 21.60 -21.02 -15.05
C ILE A 23 21.57 -20.11 -13.81
N PRO A 24 21.03 -18.87 -13.89
CA PRO A 24 20.87 -18.04 -12.71
C PRO A 24 20.00 -18.82 -11.73
N GLY A 25 20.57 -19.18 -10.57
CA GLY A 25 19.91 -20.00 -9.57
C GLY A 25 18.52 -19.46 -9.27
N ASP A 26 17.51 -20.26 -9.62
CA ASP A 26 16.08 -20.07 -9.34
C ASP A 26 15.79 -20.27 -7.83
N ALA A 27 16.60 -19.62 -6.99
CA ALA A 27 16.51 -19.67 -5.53
C ALA A 27 16.11 -18.30 -4.94
N ARG A 28 15.70 -17.34 -5.78
CA ARG A 28 14.88 -16.21 -5.30
C ARG A 28 13.45 -16.64 -4.96
N THR A 29 13.05 -17.89 -5.17
CA THR A 29 11.65 -18.18 -5.53
C THR A 29 10.81 -18.78 -4.38
N ALA A 30 11.38 -19.45 -3.38
CA ALA A 30 10.59 -19.97 -2.26
C ALA A 30 10.55 -19.02 -1.06
N SER A 31 11.70 -18.64 -0.52
CA SER A 31 11.78 -17.91 0.77
C SER A 31 11.48 -16.42 0.68
N SER A 32 11.50 -15.81 -0.51
CA SER A 32 11.13 -14.40 -0.72
C SER A 32 9.61 -14.24 -0.94
N ILE A 33 9.00 -15.14 -1.72
CA ILE A 33 7.55 -15.24 -1.90
C ILE A 33 6.90 -15.71 -0.59
N LEU A 34 7.50 -16.68 0.11
CA LEU A 34 7.01 -17.13 1.41
C LEU A 34 7.19 -16.05 2.50
N ARG A 35 8.33 -15.34 2.56
CA ARG A 35 8.48 -14.17 3.46
C ARG A 35 7.57 -13.01 3.08
N SER A 36 7.34 -12.78 1.80
CA SER A 36 6.38 -11.78 1.32
C SER A 36 4.97 -12.19 1.74
N ARG A 37 4.58 -13.46 1.58
CA ARG A 37 3.28 -13.97 2.06
C ARG A 37 3.14 -13.91 3.58
N GLU A 38 4.19 -14.25 4.32
CA GLU A 38 4.19 -14.21 5.78
C GLU A 38 4.22 -12.78 6.32
N GLY A 39 4.96 -11.88 5.64
CA GLY A 39 4.92 -10.43 5.84
C GLY A 39 3.52 -9.87 5.55
N HIS A 40 2.95 -10.15 4.39
CA HIS A 40 1.59 -9.73 4.02
C HIS A 40 0.53 -10.24 4.99
N ARG A 41 0.66 -11.46 5.52
CA ARG A 41 -0.26 -11.98 6.55
C ARG A 41 -0.13 -11.21 7.86
N ARG A 42 1.10 -10.88 8.28
CA ARG A 42 1.32 -10.04 9.47
C ARG A 42 0.80 -8.63 9.25
N ASP A 43 1.05 -8.06 8.07
CA ASP A 43 0.56 -6.73 7.70
C ASP A 43 -0.96 -6.69 7.71
N GLU A 44 -1.58 -7.66 7.05
CA GLU A 44 -3.01 -7.87 7.02
C GLU A 44 -3.59 -7.97 8.41
N GLN A 45 -2.99 -8.79 9.28
CA GLN A 45 -3.48 -8.98 10.64
C GLN A 45 -3.45 -7.66 11.43
N VAL A 46 -2.35 -6.91 11.36
CA VAL A 46 -2.22 -5.62 12.05
C VAL A 46 -3.24 -4.60 11.54
N LEU A 47 -3.40 -4.50 10.23
CA LEU A 47 -4.37 -3.58 9.62
C LEU A 47 -5.81 -3.98 9.95
N ARG A 48 -6.13 -5.28 9.87
CA ARG A 48 -7.44 -5.85 10.22
C ARG A 48 -7.79 -5.56 11.69
N GLU A 49 -6.86 -5.82 12.61
CA GLU A 49 -7.07 -5.57 14.03
C GLU A 49 -7.28 -4.07 14.31
N CYS A 50 -6.51 -3.21 13.65
CA CYS A 50 -6.67 -1.76 13.78
C CYS A 50 -8.05 -1.31 13.28
N LEU A 51 -8.45 -1.74 12.09
CA LEU A 51 -9.74 -1.38 11.51
C LEU A 51 -10.91 -1.93 12.32
N ALA A 52 -10.84 -3.18 12.77
CA ALA A 52 -11.85 -3.80 13.61
C ALA A 52 -12.03 -3.05 14.94
N ARG A 53 -10.93 -2.56 15.52
CA ARG A 53 -10.98 -1.73 16.74
C ARG A 53 -11.67 -0.39 16.49
N LEU A 54 -11.35 0.29 15.39
CA LEU A 54 -11.99 1.55 15.01
C LEU A 54 -13.51 1.36 14.78
N VAL A 55 -13.88 0.31 14.04
CA VAL A 55 -15.29 -0.04 13.79
C VAL A 55 -16.05 -0.29 15.09
N ARG A 56 -15.51 -1.11 15.99
CA ARG A 56 -16.13 -1.38 17.30
C ARG A 56 -16.30 -0.10 18.12
N GLN A 57 -15.26 0.72 18.19
CA GLN A 57 -15.30 2.00 18.89
C GLN A 57 -16.41 2.93 18.35
N TRP A 58 -16.58 3.02 17.03
CA TRP A 58 -17.64 3.84 16.45
C TRP A 58 -19.03 3.25 16.68
N LEU A 59 -19.15 1.93 16.66
CA LEU A 59 -20.41 1.25 16.96
C LEU A 59 -20.86 1.52 18.40
N GLU A 60 -19.94 1.39 19.37
CA GLU A 60 -20.18 1.69 20.79
C GLU A 60 -20.56 3.15 21.00
N ARG A 61 -19.93 4.08 20.28
CA ARG A 61 -20.19 5.51 20.34
C ARG A 61 -21.38 5.98 19.51
N LYS A 62 -22.06 5.07 18.80
CA LYS A 62 -23.16 5.37 17.87
C LYS A 62 -22.75 6.37 16.77
N GLU A 63 -21.48 6.38 16.37
CA GLU A 63 -20.94 7.18 15.26
C GLU A 63 -21.26 6.53 13.90
N PHE A 64 -22.55 6.27 13.63
CA PHE A 64 -23.00 5.54 12.45
C PHE A 64 -22.71 6.26 11.13
N GLU A 65 -22.66 7.59 11.14
CA GLU A 65 -22.31 8.39 9.96
C GLU A 65 -20.91 8.04 9.46
N ARG A 66 -19.93 8.01 10.37
CA ARG A 66 -18.55 7.67 10.06
C ARG A 66 -18.42 6.22 9.59
N LEU A 67 -19.19 5.30 10.20
CA LEU A 67 -19.24 3.90 9.81
C LEU A 67 -19.79 3.69 8.38
N LYS A 68 -20.86 4.40 8.01
CA LYS A 68 -21.40 4.37 6.65
C LYS A 68 -20.42 4.98 5.65
N CYS A 69 -19.77 6.08 6.02
CA CYS A 69 -18.79 6.75 5.17
C CYS A 69 -17.62 5.82 4.83
N ILE A 70 -17.01 5.18 5.83
CA ILE A 70 -15.88 4.27 5.63
C ILE A 70 -16.28 2.98 4.91
N GLU A 71 -17.50 2.46 5.07
CA GLU A 71 -18.00 1.33 4.27
C GLU A 71 -18.08 1.71 2.78
N LEU A 72 -18.69 2.86 2.45
CA LEU A 72 -18.84 3.30 1.06
C LEU A 72 -17.47 3.57 0.41
N LEU A 73 -16.53 4.14 1.16
CA LEU A 73 -15.20 4.44 0.65
C LEU A 73 -14.35 3.19 0.43
N PHE A 74 -14.25 2.29 1.43
CA PHE A 74 -13.28 1.19 1.40
C PHE A 74 -13.86 -0.13 0.92
N VAL A 75 -15.12 -0.41 1.23
CA VAL A 75 -15.77 -1.67 0.83
C VAL A 75 -16.41 -1.54 -0.55
N ARG A 76 -17.14 -0.44 -0.79
CA ARG A 76 -17.79 -0.20 -2.09
C ARG A 76 -16.89 0.53 -3.09
N GLY A 77 -15.78 1.12 -2.65
CA GLY A 77 -14.85 1.84 -3.53
C GLY A 77 -15.44 3.10 -4.15
N TRP A 78 -16.42 3.74 -3.50
CA TRP A 78 -17.07 4.93 -4.05
C TRP A 78 -16.16 6.16 -3.98
N ALA A 79 -16.28 7.04 -4.97
CA ALA A 79 -15.60 8.32 -4.97
C ALA A 79 -16.15 9.24 -3.86
N ASN A 80 -15.29 10.12 -3.32
CA ASN A 80 -15.66 11.02 -2.23
C ASN A 80 -16.92 11.84 -2.53
N GLN A 81 -17.08 12.33 -3.77
CA GLN A 81 -18.24 13.09 -4.21
C GLN A 81 -19.53 12.28 -4.14
N ALA A 82 -19.49 11.01 -4.54
CA ALA A 82 -20.65 10.12 -4.51
C ALA A 82 -21.05 9.80 -3.06
N VAL A 83 -20.07 9.56 -2.19
CA VAL A 83 -20.32 9.34 -0.76
C VAL A 83 -20.90 10.57 -0.09
N ALA A 84 -20.34 11.76 -0.37
CA ALA A 84 -20.82 13.03 0.14
C ALA A 84 -22.29 13.28 -0.23
N ARG A 85 -22.64 13.11 -1.51
CA ARG A 85 -24.02 13.21 -1.99
C ARG A 85 -24.94 12.18 -1.34
N ARG A 86 -24.47 10.94 -1.18
CA ARG A 86 -25.28 9.84 -0.62
C ARG A 86 -25.61 10.05 0.86
N LEU A 87 -24.67 10.60 1.63
CA LEU A 87 -24.79 10.79 3.08
C LEU A 87 -25.21 12.20 3.49
N GLY A 88 -25.31 13.15 2.55
CA GLY A 88 -25.63 14.55 2.85
C GLY A 88 -24.48 15.28 3.57
N LEU A 89 -23.23 14.86 3.32
CA LEU A 89 -22.03 15.43 3.93
C LEU A 89 -21.29 16.34 2.94
N SER A 90 -20.38 17.18 3.44
CA SER A 90 -19.44 17.87 2.56
C SER A 90 -18.36 16.91 2.06
N GLU A 91 -17.86 17.13 0.84
CA GLU A 91 -16.74 16.35 0.29
C GLU A 91 -15.51 16.42 1.20
N GLN A 92 -15.27 17.57 1.84
CA GLN A 92 -14.21 17.74 2.82
C GLN A 92 -14.40 16.88 4.07
N ALA A 93 -15.63 16.74 4.57
CA ALA A 93 -15.92 15.87 5.72
C ALA A 93 -15.62 14.40 5.39
N VAL A 94 -16.02 13.94 4.20
CA VAL A 94 -15.71 12.59 3.69
C VAL A 94 -14.20 12.39 3.57
N ALA A 95 -13.49 13.35 2.99
CA ALA A 95 -12.03 13.31 2.90
C ALA A 95 -11.37 13.25 4.28
N ASN A 96 -11.83 14.06 5.24
CA ASN A 96 -11.34 14.05 6.62
C ASN A 96 -11.54 12.69 7.29
N HIS A 97 -12.70 12.04 7.09
CA HIS A 97 -12.93 10.68 7.59
C HIS A 97 -11.98 9.66 6.95
N LYS A 98 -11.79 9.70 5.63
CA LYS A 98 -10.81 8.86 4.90
C LYS A 98 -9.41 9.04 5.47
N HIS A 99 -8.95 10.29 5.60
CA HIS A 99 -7.63 10.64 6.12
C HIS A 99 -7.42 10.17 7.57
N PHE A 100 -8.44 10.29 8.41
CA PHE A 100 -8.39 9.81 9.79
C PHE A 100 -8.09 8.30 9.84
N VAL A 101 -8.84 7.50 9.07
CA VAL A 101 -8.64 6.04 9.03
C VAL A 101 -7.26 5.70 8.49
N LEU A 102 -6.87 6.28 7.35
CA LEU A 102 -5.57 6.03 6.73
C LEU A 102 -4.42 6.39 7.68
N SER A 103 -4.53 7.48 8.43
CA SER A 103 -3.53 7.88 9.43
C SER A 103 -3.42 6.86 10.57
N LYS A 104 -4.55 6.33 11.06
CA LYS A 104 -4.57 5.30 12.11
C LYS A 104 -3.98 3.97 11.63
N LEU A 105 -4.29 3.57 10.40
CA LEU A 105 -3.69 2.38 9.78
C LEU A 105 -2.18 2.52 9.62
N LYS A 106 -1.71 3.69 9.13
CA LYS A 106 -0.27 4.00 9.03
C LYS A 106 0.42 4.02 10.41
N GLU A 107 -0.23 4.55 11.44
CA GLU A 107 0.27 4.49 12.82
C GLU A 107 0.39 3.06 13.33
N ALA A 108 -0.62 2.22 13.10
CA ALA A 108 -0.61 0.82 13.51
C ALA A 108 0.50 0.04 12.79
N ALA A 109 0.65 0.23 11.48
CA ALA A 109 1.70 -0.41 10.71
C ALA A 109 3.11 0.01 11.17
N ARG A 110 3.33 1.31 11.45
CA ARG A 110 4.59 1.81 12.01
C ARG A 110 4.90 1.18 13.37
N ARG A 111 3.91 1.07 14.25
CA ARG A 111 4.07 0.45 15.59
C ARG A 111 4.43 -1.03 15.49
N ALA A 112 3.87 -1.74 14.52
CA ALA A 112 4.18 -3.14 14.26
C ALA A 112 5.48 -3.34 13.46
N ARG A 113 6.23 -2.26 13.17
CA ARG A 113 7.49 -2.28 12.40
C ARG A 113 7.35 -2.93 11.01
N LEU A 114 6.17 -2.81 10.40
CA LEU A 114 5.95 -3.29 9.04
C LEU A 114 6.76 -2.43 8.07
N ARG A 115 7.50 -3.08 7.16
CA ARG A 115 8.28 -2.38 6.14
C ARG A 115 7.34 -2.03 4.99
N ASP A 116 7.01 -0.74 4.90
CA ASP A 116 6.19 -0.13 3.85
C ASP A 116 4.91 -0.92 3.52
N PRO A 117 3.85 -0.82 4.35
CA PRO A 117 2.59 -1.46 4.03
C PRO A 117 2.10 -0.93 2.69
N ASP A 118 2.02 -1.79 1.68
CA ASP A 118 1.54 -1.42 0.36
C ASP A 118 0.03 -1.13 0.42
N LEU A 119 -0.35 0.05 0.91
CA LEU A 119 -1.73 0.51 0.97
C LEU A 119 -2.35 0.60 -0.42
N THR A 120 -1.51 0.76 -1.46
CA THR A 120 -1.90 0.75 -2.87
C THR A 120 -2.41 -0.62 -3.31
N ALA A 121 -1.74 -1.71 -2.93
CA ALA A 121 -2.22 -3.08 -3.16
C ALA A 121 -3.56 -3.36 -2.48
N TRP A 122 -3.93 -2.55 -1.49
CA TRP A 122 -5.19 -2.66 -0.74
C TRP A 122 -6.26 -1.69 -1.23
N GLY A 123 -6.04 -0.97 -2.33
CA GLY A 123 -6.98 0.02 -2.88
C GLY A 123 -7.10 1.30 -2.03
N LEU A 124 -6.27 1.45 -1.00
CA LEU A 124 -6.27 2.57 -0.06
C LEU A 124 -5.46 3.75 -0.62
N THR A 125 -5.79 4.22 -1.83
CA THR A 125 -5.12 5.36 -2.44
C THR A 125 -5.83 6.67 -2.13
N ASN A 126 -5.05 7.72 -1.87
CA ASN A 126 -5.54 9.09 -1.73
C ASN A 126 -5.70 9.72 -3.13
N ARG A 127 -6.54 9.11 -3.98
CA ARG A 127 -7.15 9.82 -5.10
C ARG A 127 -8.46 10.43 -4.64
#